data_AF-A0A2U2C5W5-F1
#
_entry.id   AF-A0A2U2C5W5-F1
#
_cell.length_a   1.000
_cell.length_b   1.000
_cell.length_c   1.000
_cell.angle_alpha   90.00
_cell.angle_beta   90.00
_cell.angle_gamma   90.00
#
_symmetry.space_group_name_H-M   'P 1'
#
loop_
_entity.id
_entity.type
_entity.pdbx_description
1 polymer ?
#
loop_
_entity_poly.entity_id
_entity_poly.type
_entity_poly.pdbx_seq_one_letter_code
_entity_poly.pdbx_strand_id
1 'polypeptide(L)' 'MSNLTLPQPLAVTIFVVACFCGFQFRRVWKAEGPRWQLWLWGVLAAAGLLSVGFIPLATPS' A
#
# COMPACT_ATOMS: atom_id res chain seq x y z
N MET A 1 23.22 7.61 -14.00
CA MET A 1 22.44 7.53 -12.76
C MET A 1 20.99 7.27 -13.13
N SER A 2 20.52 6.03 -13.00
CA SER A 2 19.14 5.67 -13.31
C SER A 2 18.22 6.38 -12.32
N ASN A 3 17.48 7.39 -12.78
CA ASN A 3 16.50 8.08 -11.95
C ASN A 3 15.42 7.06 -11.56
N LEU A 4 15.51 6.53 -10.34
CA LEU A 4 14.53 5.61 -9.77
C LEU A 4 13.30 6.43 -9.35
N THR A 5 12.58 6.94 -10.34
CA THR A 5 11.41 7.79 -10.13
C THR A 5 10.16 6.95 -10.32
N LEU A 6 9.21 7.05 -9.37
CA LEU A 6 7.97 6.30 -9.48
C LEU A 6 7.07 6.99 -10.51
N PRO A 7 6.66 6.31 -11.59
CA PRO A 7 5.69 6.88 -12.52
C PRO A 7 4.36 7.11 -11.78
N GLN A 8 3.75 8.27 -12.01
CA GLN A 8 2.47 8.66 -11.38
C GLN A 8 1.38 7.58 -11.40
N PRO A 9 1.10 6.87 -12.51
CA PRO A 9 0.09 5.80 -12.49
C PRO A 9 0.44 4.63 -11.55
N LEU A 10 1.74 4.36 -11.35
CA LEU A 10 2.21 3.32 -10.44
C LEU A 10 2.02 3.73 -8.97
N ALA A 11 2.28 5.00 -8.65
CA ALA A 11 2.06 5.53 -7.31
C ALA A 11 0.58 5.47 -6.90
N VAL A 12 -0.32 5.84 -7.82
CA VAL A 12 -1.76 5.79 -7.59
C VAL A 12 -2.25 4.36 -7.41
N THR A 13 -1.77 3.40 -8.20
CA THR A 13 -2.15 1.99 -8.04
C THR A 13 -1.70 1.41 -6.71
N ILE A 14 -0.47 1.69 -6.26
CA ILE A 14 0.02 1.26 -4.94
C ILE A 14 -0.83 1.88 -3.82
N PHE A 15 -1.18 3.17 -3.94
CA PHE A 15 -2.03 3.85 -2.96
C PHE A 15 -3.43 3.20 -2.87
N VAL A 16 -4.07 2.94 -4.02
CA VAL A 16 -5.39 2.27 -4.06
C VAL A 16 -5.32 0.87 -3.44
N VAL A 17 -4.26 0.10 -3.73
CA VAL A 17 -4.03 -1.22 -3.14
C VAL A 17 -3.82 -1.13 -1.63
N ALA A 18 -3.09 -0.12 -1.15
CA ALA A 18 -2.89 0.12 0.28
C ALA A 18 -4.23 0.42 0.98
N CYS A 19 -5.09 1.27 0.38
CA CYS A 19 -6.44 1.51 0.89
C CYS A 19 -7.29 0.23 0.90
N PHE A 20 -7.20 -0.59 -0.15
CA PHE A 20 -7.94 -1.85 -0.24
C PHE A 20 -7.48 -2.88 0.81
N CYS A 21 -6.17 -2.93 1.11
CA CYS A 21 -5.62 -3.75 2.19
C CYS A 21 -6.16 -3.30 3.56
N GLY A 22 -6.26 -1.99 3.81
CA GLY A 22 -6.88 -1.46 5.02
C GLY A 22 -8.36 -1.83 5.16
N PHE A 23 -9.11 -1.84 4.06
CA PHE A 23 -10.50 -2.30 4.04
C PHE A 23 -10.62 -3.79 4.37
N GLN A 24 -9.77 -4.62 3.76
CA GLN A 24 -9.72 -6.06 4.05
C GLN A 24 -9.30 -6.34 5.50
N PHE A 25 -8.35 -5.59 6.05
CA PHE A 25 -7.98 -5.68 7.47
C PHE A 25 -9.20 -5.49 8.38
N ARG A 26 -9.99 -4.42 8.17
CA ARG A 26 -11.24 -4.20 8.92
C ARG A 26 -12.25 -5.33 8.71
N ARG A 27 -12.34 -5.89 7.51
CA ARG A 27 -13.26 -6.98 7.19
C ARG A 27 -12.89 -8.27 7.92
N VAL A 28 -11.61 -8.66 7.89
CA VAL A 28 -11.08 -9.83 8.62
C VAL A 28 -11.23 -9.65 10.14
N TRP A 29 -11.04 -8.42 10.64
CA TRP A 29 -11.20 -8.11 12.06
C TRP A 29 -12.64 -8.29 12.53
N LYS A 30 -13.60 -7.79 11.74
CA LYS A 30 -15.04 -7.98 12.04
C LYS A 30 -15.51 -9.41 11.85
N ALA A 31 -14.89 -10.17 10.94
CA ALA A 31 -15.25 -11.56 10.68
C ALA A 31 -14.66 -12.55 11.72
N GLU A 32 -14.00 -12.05 12.78
CA GLU A 32 -13.25 -12.85 13.76
C GLU A 32 -12.31 -13.87 13.08
N GLY A 33 -11.78 -13.49 11.92
CA GLY A 33 -10.94 -14.35 11.11
C GLY A 33 -9.58 -14.63 11.78
N PRO A 34 -8.83 -15.61 11.26
CA PRO A 34 -7.53 -15.98 11.80
C PRO A 34 -6.60 -14.77 11.99
N ARG A 35 -6.09 -14.58 13.21
CA ARG A 35 -5.31 -13.39 13.62
C ARG A 35 -4.06 -13.12 12.75
N TRP A 36 -3.55 -14.13 12.06
CA TRP A 36 -2.43 -13.98 11.12
C TRP A 36 -2.81 -13.19 9.86
N GLN A 37 -4.06 -13.29 9.39
CA GLN A 37 -4.53 -12.52 8.23
C GLN A 37 -4.60 -11.02 8.55
N LEU A 38 -4.90 -10.64 9.79
CA LEU A 38 -4.83 -9.24 10.22
C LEU A 38 -3.42 -8.68 10.05
N TRP A 39 -2.41 -9.40 10.54
CA TRP A 39 -1.02 -8.98 10.37
C TRP A 39 -0.62 -8.88 8.90
N LEU A 40 -1.03 -9.83 8.07
CA LEU A 40 -0.69 -9.85 6.64
C LEU A 40 -1.26 -8.63 5.89
N TRP A 41 -2.54 -8.30 6.12
CA TRP A 41 -3.16 -7.11 5.52
C TRP A 41 -2.64 -5.80 6.09
N GLY A 42 -2.34 -5.76 7.39
CA GLY A 42 -1.75 -4.59 8.04
C GLY A 42 -0.33 -4.29 7.55
N VAL A 43 0.51 -5.32 7.43
CA VAL A 43 1.89 -5.19 6.93
C VAL A 43 1.90 -4.79 5.44
N LEU A 44 1.02 -5.36 4.61
CA LEU A 44 0.88 -4.96 3.22
C LEU A 44 0.45 -3.49 3.07
N ALA A 45 -0.53 -3.05 3.86
CA ALA A 45 -0.98 -1.66 3.86
C ALA A 45 0.13 -0.69 4.30
N ALA A 46 0.83 -1.04 5.39
CA ALA A 46 1.96 -0.26 5.90
C ALA A 46 3.10 -0.17 4.88
N ALA A 47 3.45 -1.28 4.23
CA ALA A 47 4.47 -1.31 3.19
C ALA A 47 4.08 -0.45 1.97
N GLY A 48 2.81 -0.47 1.55
CA GLY A 48 2.31 0.37 0.46
C GLY A 48 2.39 1.87 0.78
N LEU A 49 1.98 2.27 2.00
CA LEU A 49 2.08 3.65 2.48
C LEU A 49 3.54 4.11 2.64
N LEU A 50 4.41 3.24 3.17
CA LEU A 50 5.84 3.51 3.26
C LEU A 50 6.46 3.72 1.88
N SER A 51 6.09 2.88 0.91
CA SER A 51 6.60 3.00 -0.47
C SER A 51 6.18 4.31 -1.11
N VAL A 52 4.91 4.72 -0.98
CA VAL A 52 4.43 6.00 -1.54
C VAL A 52 4.98 7.20 -0.78
N GLY A 53 5.16 7.10 0.54
CA GLY A 53 5.66 8.21 1.36
C GLY A 53 7.16 8.46 1.24
N PHE A 54 7.96 7.41 1.02
CA PHE A 54 9.42 7.51 0.95
C PHE A 54 9.99 7.53 -0.47
N ILE A 55 9.25 7.08 -1.49
CA ILE A 55 9.74 7.09 -2.87
C ILE A 55 9.31 8.40 -3.56
N PRO A 56 10.25 9.23 -4.03
CA PRO A 56 9.93 10.48 -4.72
C PRO A 56 9.19 10.20 -6.03
N LEU A 57 8.10 10.94 -6.25
CA LEU A 57 7.28 10.85 -7.45
C LEU A 57 8.01 11.47 -8.64
N ALA A 58 7.96 10.80 -9.79
CA ALA A 58 8.37 11.39 -11.06
C ALA A 58 7.39 12.52 -11.41
N THR A 59 7.83 13.78 -11.34
CA THR A 59 7.06 14.90 -11.91
C THR A 59 7.17 14.83 -13.43
N PRO A 60 6.07 14.68 -14.18
CA PRO A 60 6.12 14.78 -15.65
C PRO A 60 6.56 16.20 -16.02
N SER A 61 7.69 16.31 -16.72
CA SER A 61 8.25 17.54 -17.28
C SER A 61 7.49 17.98 -18.53
#